data_AF-A0A914T442-F1
#
_entry.id   AF-A0A914T442-F1
#
_cell.length_a   1.000
_cell.length_b   1.000
_cell.length_c   1.000
_cell.angle_alpha   90.00
_cell.angle_beta   90.00
_cell.angle_gamma   90.00
#
_symmetry.space_group_name_H-M   'P 1'
#
loop_
_entity.id
_entity.type
_entity.pdbx_description
1 polymer ?
#
loop_
_entity_poly.entity_id
_entity_poly.type
_entity_poly.pdbx_seq_one_letter_code
_entity_poly.pdbx_strand_id
1 'polypeptide(L)'
;MESMKTEFISKAEEASKNFSEASKALIAQIKAIKLDMSLTPAQERTQVKALFDAAPENVKTELKSLRDQLFQGFGGHFHPTTVAPQ
;
A
#
# COMPACT_ATOMS: atom_id res chain seq x y z
N MET A 1 -4.15 17.00 -9.42
CA MET A 1 -4.31 15.56 -9.13
C MET A 1 -2.97 14.81 -9.09
N GLU A 2 -1.95 15.21 -9.87
CA GLU A 2 -0.63 14.55 -9.88
C GLU A 2 0.12 14.66 -8.56
N SER A 3 0.10 15.80 -7.88
CA SER A 3 0.84 16.03 -6.62
C SER A 3 0.51 15.01 -5.53
N MET A 4 -0.73 14.52 -5.49
CA MET A 4 -1.19 13.56 -4.49
C MET A 4 -0.75 12.13 -4.81
N LYS A 5 -0.63 11.77 -6.10
CA LYS A 5 -0.08 10.47 -6.52
C LYS A 5 1.42 10.41 -6.24
N THR A 6 2.15 11.49 -6.51
CA THR A 6 3.60 11.57 -6.29
C THR A 6 3.96 11.49 -4.81
N GLU A 7 3.22 12.18 -3.93
CA GLU A 7 3.45 12.11 -2.49
C GLU A 7 3.22 10.70 -1.92
N PHE A 8 2.16 10.02 -2.37
CA PHE A 8 1.89 8.63 -1.99
C PHE A 8 3.05 7.70 -2.40
N ILE A 9 3.56 7.87 -3.62
CA ILE A 9 4.68 7.07 -4.15
C ILE A 9 5.96 7.31 -3.36
N SER A 10 6.24 8.56 -2.99
CA SER A 10 7.44 8.91 -2.23
C SER A 10 7.38 8.35 -0.80
N LYS A 11 6.24 8.51 -0.10
CA LYS A 11 6.06 7.90 1.22
C LYS A 11 6.09 6.37 1.18
N ALA A 12 5.51 5.77 0.13
CA ALA A 12 5.51 4.32 -0.02
C ALA A 12 6.94 3.79 -0.21
N GLU A 13 7.80 4.54 -0.91
CA GLU A 13 9.22 4.20 -1.06
C GLU A 13 9.97 4.24 0.26
N GLU A 14 9.83 5.35 0.99
CA GLU A 14 10.48 5.59 2.28
C GLU A 14 10.12 4.50 3.29
N ALA A 15 8.83 4.21 3.45
CA ALA A 15 8.36 3.17 4.36
C ALA A 15 8.77 1.76 3.90
N SER A 16 8.97 1.55 2.59
CA SER A 16 9.45 0.28 2.03
C SER A 16 10.95 0.07 2.07
N LYS A 17 11.76 1.07 2.45
CA LYS A 17 13.24 0.95 2.48
C LYS A 17 13.72 -0.22 3.33
N ASN A 18 13.03 -0.49 4.44
CA ASN A 18 13.36 -1.56 5.38
C ASN A 18 12.67 -2.90 5.07
N PHE A 19 11.91 -2.98 3.96
CA PHE A 19 11.20 -4.19 3.60
C PHE A 19 12.09 -5.17 2.83
N SER A 20 11.63 -6.42 2.78
CA SER A 20 12.19 -7.47 1.94
C SER A 20 12.22 -7.08 0.46
N GLU A 21 13.16 -7.62 -0.30
CA GLU A 21 13.27 -7.36 -1.75
C GLU A 21 11.98 -7.72 -2.51
N ALA A 22 11.34 -8.83 -2.13
CA ALA A 22 10.05 -9.25 -2.70
C ALA A 22 8.94 -8.20 -2.46
N SER A 23 8.91 -7.59 -1.28
CA SER A 23 7.97 -6.53 -0.92
C SER A 23 8.24 -5.26 -1.71
N LYS A 24 9.51 -4.85 -1.84
CA LYS A 24 9.92 -3.71 -2.68
C LYS A 24 9.54 -3.90 -4.14
N ALA A 25 9.72 -5.10 -4.68
CA ALA A 25 9.32 -5.44 -6.05
C ALA A 25 7.80 -5.32 -6.25
N LEU A 26 7.01 -5.78 -5.29
CA LEU A 26 5.54 -5.63 -5.31
C LEU A 26 5.10 -4.17 -5.22
N ILE A 27 5.76 -3.37 -4.38
CA ILE A 27 5.50 -1.94 -4.27
C ILE A 27 5.82 -1.21 -5.57
N ALA A 28 6.92 -1.56 -6.25
CA ALA A 28 7.26 -1.02 -7.56
C ALA A 28 6.17 -1.32 -8.61
N GLN A 29 5.63 -2.54 -8.62
CA GLN A 29 4.51 -2.90 -9.51
C GLN A 29 3.24 -2.11 -9.19
N ILE A 30 2.92 -1.94 -7.89
CA ILE A 30 1.77 -1.13 -7.45
C ILE A 30 1.95 0.34 -7.86
N LYS A 31 3.18 0.88 -7.76
CA LYS A 31 3.52 2.23 -8.23
C LYS A 31 3.28 2.38 -9.73
N ALA A 32 3.73 1.42 -10.53
CA ALA A 32 3.52 1.43 -11.97
C ALA A 32 2.03 1.47 -12.33
N ILE A 33 1.21 0.63 -11.67
CA ILE A 33 -0.25 0.62 -11.85
C ILE A 33 -0.89 1.96 -11.47
N LYS A 34 -0.45 2.57 -10.36
CA LYS A 34 -0.94 3.87 -9.88
C LYS A 34 -0.58 5.04 -10.79
N LEU A 35 0.58 4.95 -11.44
CA LEU A 35 1.09 5.95 -12.38
C LEU A 35 0.46 5.79 -13.77
N ASP A 36 -0.06 4.60 -14.09
CA ASP A 36 -0.73 4.36 -15.36
C ASP A 36 -2.03 5.18 -15.43
N MET A 37 -2.02 6.21 -16.29
CA MET A 37 -3.15 7.09 -16.51
C MET A 37 -4.22 6.47 -17.44
N SER A 38 -3.91 5.33 -18.07
CA SER A 38 -4.84 4.61 -18.95
C SER A 38 -5.81 3.74 -18.16
N LEU A 39 -5.46 3.41 -16.90
CA LEU A 39 -6.28 2.59 -16.03
C LEU A 39 -7.34 3.41 -15.30
N THR A 40 -8.56 2.86 -15.27
CA THR A 40 -9.62 3.38 -14.40
C THR A 40 -9.33 3.01 -12.94
N PRO A 41 -9.86 3.77 -11.95
CA PRO A 41 -9.67 3.46 -10.53
C PRO A 41 -10.19 2.06 -10.13
N ALA A 42 -11.17 1.53 -10.87
CA ALA A 42 -11.63 0.15 -10.68
C ALA A 42 -10.57 -0.87 -11.15
N GLN A 43 -9.97 -0.66 -12.31
CA GLN A 43 -8.90 -1.51 -12.83
C GLN A 43 -7.64 -1.44 -11.98
N GLU A 44 -7.25 -0.23 -11.54
CA GLU A 44 -6.13 -0.05 -10.60
C GLU A 44 -6.32 -0.91 -9.35
N ARG A 45 -7.52 -0.86 -8.73
CA ARG A 45 -7.83 -1.66 -7.53
C ARG A 45 -7.79 -3.15 -7.80
N THR A 46 -8.32 -3.61 -8.93
CA THR A 46 -8.31 -5.03 -9.31
C THR A 46 -6.89 -5.54 -9.49
N GLN A 47 -6.03 -4.81 -10.21
CA GLN A 47 -4.65 -5.21 -10.44
C GLN A 47 -3.83 -5.19 -9.15
N VAL A 48 -3.97 -4.14 -8.33
CA VAL A 48 -3.30 -4.07 -7.02
C VAL A 48 -3.76 -5.20 -6.09
N LYS A 49 -5.06 -5.54 -6.12
CA LYS A 49 -5.59 -6.67 -5.35
C LYS A 49 -5.01 -8.01 -5.82
N ALA A 50 -4.93 -8.24 -7.13
CA ALA A 50 -4.34 -9.46 -7.68
C ALA A 50 -2.87 -9.62 -7.28
N LEU A 51 -2.09 -8.54 -7.34
CA LEU A 51 -0.70 -8.51 -6.89
C LEU A 51 -0.57 -8.84 -5.39
N PHE A 52 -1.45 -8.27 -4.57
CA PHE A 52 -1.47 -8.55 -3.13
C PHE A 52 -1.87 -10.00 -2.83
N ASP A 53 -2.82 -10.55 -3.58
CA ASP A 53 -3.31 -11.92 -3.39
C ASP A 53 -2.26 -12.97 -3.77
N ALA A 54 -1.53 -12.72 -4.86
CA ALA A 54 -0.43 -13.55 -5.34
C ALA A 54 0.86 -13.43 -4.49
N ALA A 55 0.97 -12.42 -3.63
CA ALA A 55 2.12 -12.23 -2.77
C ALA A 55 2.21 -13.32 -1.68
N PRO A 56 3.41 -13.70 -1.21
CA PRO A 56 3.54 -14.59 -0.07
C PRO A 56 3.15 -13.87 1.25
N GLU A 57 2.75 -14.62 2.29
CA GLU A 57 2.18 -14.05 3.53
C GLU A 57 3.10 -13.06 4.26
N ASN A 58 4.41 -13.31 4.23
CA ASN A 58 5.41 -12.38 4.78
C ASN A 58 5.34 -11.02 4.06
N VAL A 59 5.22 -11.02 2.73
CA VAL A 59 5.09 -9.80 1.94
C VAL A 59 3.73 -9.15 2.15
N LYS A 60 2.64 -9.92 2.23
CA LYS A 60 1.31 -9.39 2.57
C LYS A 60 1.32 -8.64 3.90
N THR A 61 2.05 -9.16 4.88
CA THR A 61 2.21 -8.54 6.21
C THR A 61 2.95 -7.22 6.12
N GLU A 62 4.07 -7.18 5.40
CA GLU A 62 4.83 -5.94 5.16
C GLU A 62 3.98 -4.90 4.39
N LEU A 63 3.30 -5.30 3.32
CA LEU A 63 2.40 -4.42 2.55
C LEU A 63 1.23 -3.90 3.38
N LYS A 64 0.69 -4.71 4.31
CA LYS A 64 -0.35 -4.28 5.24
C LYS A 64 0.20 -3.24 6.21
N SER A 65 1.42 -3.42 6.72
CA SER A 65 2.11 -2.43 7.54
C SER A 65 2.37 -1.14 6.76
N LEU A 66 2.79 -1.22 5.50
CA LEU A 66 2.97 -0.06 4.62
C LEU A 66 1.68 0.72 4.45
N ARG A 67 0.58 0.02 4.15
CA ARG A 67 -0.74 0.64 4.06
C ARG A 67 -1.06 1.35 5.37
N ASP A 68 -0.83 0.69 6.50
CA ASP A 68 -1.08 1.29 7.81
C ASP A 68 -0.26 2.57 8.03
N GLN A 69 1.05 2.53 7.78
CA GLN A 69 1.95 3.68 7.89
C GLN A 69 1.57 4.84 6.96
N LEU A 70 1.17 4.54 5.72
CA LEU A 70 0.71 5.53 4.75
C LEU A 70 -0.57 6.23 5.20
N PHE A 71 -1.51 5.51 5.81
CA PHE A 71 -2.77 6.05 6.31
C PHE A 71 -2.63 6.75 7.68
N GLN A 72 -1.74 6.27 8.54
CA GLN A 72 -1.40 6.93 9.81
C GLN A 72 -0.81 8.33 9.57
N GLY A 73 0.02 8.50 8.53
CA GLY A 73 0.55 9.80 8.13
C GLY A 73 -0.49 10.81 7.59
N PHE A 74 -1.76 10.41 7.44
CA PHE A 74 -2.89 11.25 7.04
C PHE A 74 -3.92 11.48 8.16
N GLY A 75 -3.62 11.14 9.42
CA GLY A 75 -4.48 11.46 10.57
C GLY A 75 -5.60 10.44 10.82
N GLY A 76 -5.47 9.21 10.37
CA GLY A 76 -6.38 8.11 10.70
C GLY A 76 -5.74 7.15 11.69
N HIS A 77 -5.85 7.44 12.99
CA HIS A 77 -5.62 6.47 14.06
C HIS A 77 -6.67 5.36 13.94
N PHE A 78 -6.45 4.35 13.10
CA PHE A 78 -7.29 3.16 13.09
C PHE A 78 -6.87 2.28 14.26
N HIS A 79 -7.29 2.67 15.48
CA HIS A 79 -7.35 1.71 16.57
C HIS A 79 -8.39 0.66 16.16
N PRO A 80 -8.08 -0.64 16.09
CA PRO A 80 -9.10 -1.61 16.40
C PRO A 80 -9.50 -1.28 17.84
N THR A 81 -10.69 -0.70 18.04
CA THR A 81 -11.24 -0.57 19.38
C THR A 81 -11.32 -2.00 19.92
N THR A 82 -10.40 -2.35 20.81
CA THR A 82 -10.54 -3.49 21.70
C THR A 82 -11.88 -3.28 22.39
N VAL A 83 -12.91 -3.98 21.90
CA VAL A 83 -14.16 -4.13 22.63
C VAL A 83 -13.80 -4.90 23.90
N ALA A 84 -13.66 -4.18 25.00
CA ALA A 84 -13.55 -4.78 26.32
C ALA A 84 -14.85 -5.56 26.59
N PRO A 85 -14.78 -6.85 26.98
CA PRO A 85 -15.97 -7.54 27.47
C PRO A 85 -16.42 -6.89 28.78
N GLN A 86 -17.74 -6.62 28.87
CA GLN A 86 -18.41 -6.15 30.08
C GLN A 86 -18.39 -7.19 31.20
#